data_AF-A0A3N6AAH5-F1
#
_entry.id   AF-A0A3N6AAH5-F1
#
_cell.length_a   1.000
_cell.length_b   1.000
_cell.length_c   1.000
_cell.angle_alpha   90.00
_cell.angle_beta   90.00
_cell.angle_gamma   90.00
#
_symmetry.space_group_name_H-M   'P 1'
#
loop_
_entity.id
_entity.type
_entity.pdbx_description
1 polymer ?
#
loop_
_entity_poly.entity_id
_entity_poly.type
_entity_poly.pdbx_seq_one_letter_code
_entity_poly.pdbx_strand_id
1 'polypeptide(L)' 'MFEVESTRNLPGAFLKVLDEFRQRYLVSYSPRGVQRGGWHRLDVRVKGRANLQVKARPGYLAGSQ' A
#
# COMPACT_ATOMS: atom_id res chain seq x y z
N MET A 1 -18.21 11.78 2.74
CA MET A 1 -18.88 11.59 4.04
C MET A 1 -18.94 10.10 4.28
N PHE A 2 -18.32 9.59 5.34
CA PHE A 2 -18.42 8.17 5.70
C PHE A 2 -19.65 8.04 6.60
N GLU A 3 -20.76 7.56 6.05
CA GLU A 3 -21.95 7.24 6.84
C GLU A 3 -21.77 5.85 7.45
N VAL A 4 -21.70 5.77 8.77
CA VAL A 4 -21.58 4.50 9.50
C VAL A 4 -23.00 4.00 9.74
N GLU A 5 -23.48 3.09 8.88
CA GLU A 5 -24.84 2.53 8.93
C GLU A 5 -25.20 1.88 10.28
N SER A 6 -24.21 1.45 11.08
CA SER A 6 -24.44 0.96 12.44
C SER A 6 -23.15 0.87 13.26
N THR A 7 -23.21 1.29 14.53
CA THR A 7 -22.12 1.10 15.51
C THR A 7 -22.00 -0.34 16.02
N ARG A 8 -22.95 -1.22 15.69
CA ARG A 8 -23.01 -2.62 16.16
C ARG A 8 -21.77 -3.45 15.81
N ASN A 9 -21.00 -3.06 14.79
CA ASN A 9 -19.81 -3.80 14.34
C ASN A 9 -18.50 -2.99 14.44
N LEU A 10 -18.49 -1.91 15.23
CA LEU A 10 -17.27 -1.12 15.48
C LEU A 10 -16.11 -1.96 16.04
N PRO A 11 -16.30 -2.87 17.02
CA PRO A 11 -15.22 -3.72 17.51
C PRO A 11 -14.61 -4.59 16.41
N GLY A 12 -15.45 -5.18 15.54
CA GLY A 12 -15.00 -5.99 14.41
C GLY A 12 -14.24 -5.18 13.36
N ALA A 13 -14.72 -3.96 13.06
CA ALA A 13 -14.01 -3.04 12.16
C ALA A 13 -12.65 -2.63 12.73
N PHE A 14 -12.59 -2.33 14.03
CA PHE A 14 -11.36 -1.96 14.71
C PHE A 14 -10.32 -3.08 14.70
N LEU A 15 -10.73 -4.32 14.99
CA LEU A 15 -9.84 -5.48 14.94
C LEU A 15 -9.28 -5.72 13.53
N LYS A 16 -10.09 -5.53 12.48
CA LYS A 16 -9.62 -5.62 11.08
C LYS A 16 -8.56 -4.58 10.77
N VAL A 17 -8.75 -3.33 11.20
CA VAL A 17 -7.75 -2.27 11.02
C VAL A 17 -6.46 -2.59 11.77
N LEU A 18 -6.55 -3.11 13.00
CA LEU A 18 -5.37 -3.53 13.76
C LEU A 18 -4.62 -4.68 13.08
N ASP A 19 -5.33 -5.67 12.55
CA ASP A 19 -4.71 -6.79 11.81
C ASP A 19 -3.98 -6.30 10.56
N GLU A 20 -4.61 -5.40 9.78
CA GLU A 20 -3.99 -4.78 8.62
C GLU A 20 -2.75 -3.94 9.01
N PHE A 21 -2.83 -3.20 10.12
CA PHE A 21 -1.73 -2.35 10.58
C PHE A 21 -0.51 -3.17 11.01
N ARG A 22 -0.71 -4.31 11.68
CA ARG A 22 0.38 -5.22 12.10
C ARG A 22 1.15 -5.82 10.92
N GLN A 23 0.54 -5.90 9.75
CA GLN A 23 1.11 -6.45 8.52
C GLN A 23 1.74 -5.36 7.64
N ARG A 24 1.86 -4.12 8.12
CA ARG A 24 2.44 -3.02 7.37
C ARG A 24 3.96 -3.01 7.50
N TYR A 25 4.64 -3.16 6.38
CA TYR A 25 6.10 -3.12 6.30
C TYR A 25 6.58 -1.83 5.62
N LEU A 26 7.73 -1.31 6.07
CA LEU A 26 8.48 -0.29 5.35
C LEU A 26 9.46 -0.98 4.40
N VAL A 27 9.38 -0.67 3.11
CA VAL A 27 10.27 -1.20 2.07
C VAL A 27 10.96 -0.03 1.40
N SER A 28 12.29 -0.06 1.36
CA SER A 28 13.12 0.93 0.68
C SER A 28 13.74 0.33 -0.58
N TYR A 29 13.67 1.07 -1.68
CA TYR A 29 14.24 0.70 -2.96
C TYR A 29 14.79 1.95 -3.64
N SER A 30 16.03 1.88 -4.11
CA SER A 30 16.68 2.95 -4.87
C SER A 30 16.70 2.58 -6.36
N PRO A 31 15.91 3.26 -7.21
CA PRO A 31 15.84 2.91 -8.62
C PRO A 31 17.16 3.22 -9.33
N ARG A 32 17.55 2.38 -10.30
CA ARG A 32 18.73 2.56 -11.14
C ARG A 32 18.33 2.45 -12.61
N GLY A 33 18.93 3.29 -13.47
CA GLY A 33 18.67 3.27 -14.91
C GLY A 33 17.26 3.74 -15.32
N VAL A 34 16.60 4.55 -14.49
CA VAL A 34 15.30 5.16 -14.82
C VAL A 34 15.47 6.64 -15.14
N GLN A 35 14.51 7.21 -15.86
CA GLN A 35 14.48 8.66 -16.12
C GLN A 35 14.43 9.45 -14.80
N ARG A 36 15.01 10.65 -14.78
CA ARG A 36 15.07 11.47 -13.56
C ARG A 36 13.72 12.05 -13.16
N GLY A 37 12.84 12.26 -14.13
CA GLY A 37 11.51 12.84 -13.91
C GLY A 37 10.41 12.00 -14.53
N GLY A 38 9.17 12.35 -14.16
CA GLY A 38 7.97 11.70 -14.64
C GLY A 38 7.39 10.69 -13.66
N TRP A 39 6.37 9.98 -14.11
CA TRP A 39 5.68 8.98 -13.31
C TRP A 39 6.45 7.65 -13.31
N HIS A 40 6.76 7.16 -12.11
CA HIS A 40 7.38 5.87 -11.89
C HIS A 40 6.37 4.89 -11.31
N ARG A 41 6.00 3.87 -12.10
CA ARG A 41 5.15 2.78 -11.63
C ARG A 41 5.90 1.89 -10.63
N LEU A 42 5.20 1.45 -9.59
CA LEU A 42 5.67 0.44 -8.66
C LEU A 42 4.81 -0.82 -8.78
N ASP A 43 5.47 -1.98 -8.80
CA ASP A 43 4.85 -3.29 -8.66
C ASP A 43 5.58 -4.03 -7.54
N VAL A 44 4.85 -4.39 -6.47
CA VAL A 44 5.42 -5.00 -5.27
C VAL A 44 4.88 -6.41 -5.15
N ARG A 45 5.77 -7.39 -5.17
CA ARG A 45 5.44 -8.81 -5.10
C ARG A 45 6.29 -9.52 -4.04
N VAL A 46 5.72 -10.56 -3.43
CA VAL A 46 6.44 -11.43 -2.50
C VAL A 46 6.96 -12.65 -3.24
N LYS A 47 8.28 -12.85 -3.21
CA LYS A 47 8.93 -14.00 -3.86
C LYS A 47 8.35 -15.31 -3.32
N GLY A 48 8.08 -16.26 -4.21
CA GLY A 48 7.51 -17.56 -3.87
C GLY A 48 6.04 -17.53 -3.44
N ARG A 49 5.35 -16.38 -3.47
CA ARG A 49 3.93 -16.25 -3.09
C ARG A 49 3.14 -15.52 -4.18
N ALA A 50 2.87 -16.20 -5.28
CA ALA A 50 2.18 -15.63 -6.44
C ALA A 50 0.74 -15.15 -6.13
N ASN A 51 0.05 -15.78 -5.18
CA ASN A 51 -1.35 -15.50 -4.87
C ASN A 51 -1.53 -14.48 -3.73
N LEU A 52 -0.44 -13.91 -3.21
CA LEU A 52 -0.53 -12.94 -2.12
C LEU A 52 -0.93 -11.57 -2.67
N GLN A 53 -2.00 -11.00 -2.12
CA GLN A 53 -2.40 -9.64 -2.43
C GLN A 53 -1.53 -8.66 -1.65
N VAL A 54 -0.84 -7.78 -2.37
CA VAL A 54 -0.01 -6.70 -1.79
C VAL A 54 -0.71 -5.37 -2.03
N LYS A 55 -1.05 -4.66 -0.95
CA LYS A 55 -1.51 -3.28 -1.02
C LYS A 55 -0.29 -2.36 -0.96
N ALA A 56 -0.01 -1.66 -2.06
CA ALA A 56 1.08 -0.69 -2.15
C ALA A 56 0.65 0.52 -2.98
N ARG A 57 1.42 1.60 -2.89
CA ARG A 57 1.24 2.74 -3.80
C ARG A 57 1.52 2.27 -5.23
N PRO A 58 0.69 2.64 -6.22
CA PRO A 58 0.87 2.21 -7.61
C PRO A 58 2.09 2.86 -8.30
N GLY A 59 2.66 3.89 -7.69
CA GLY A 59 3.78 4.63 -8.21
C GLY A 59 4.03 5.94 -7.48
N TYR A 60 4.95 6.73 -8.02
CA TYR A 60 5.29 8.07 -7.55
C TYR A 60 5.66 8.98 -8.72
N LEU A 61 5.44 10.28 -8.56
CA LEU A 61 5.96 11.30 -9.47
C LEU A 61 7.35 11.73 -8.98
N ALA A 62 8.33 11.79 -9.88
CA ALA A 62 9.65 12.32 -9.60
C ALA A 62 9.97 13.50 -10.53
N GLY A 63 10.92 14.34 -10.11
CA GLY A 63 11.44 15.42 -10.94
C GLY A 63 10.44 16.54 -11.25
N SER A 64 9.31 16.63 -10.54
CA SER A 64 8.45 17.81 -10.57
C SER A 64 9.13 18.94 -9.79
N GLN A 65 9.65 19.92 -10.51
CA GLN A 65 9.98 21.25 -9.99
C GLN A 65 9.10 22.26 -10.71
#